data_AF-F8PEX7-F1
#
_entry.id   AF-F8PEX7-F1
#
_cell.length_a   1.000
_cell.length_b   1.000
_cell.length_c   1.000
_cell.angle_alpha   90.00
_cell.angle_beta   90.00
_cell.angle_gamma   90.00
#
_symmetry.space_group_name_H-M   'P 1'
#
loop_
_entity.id
_entity.type
_entity.pdbx_description
1 polymer ?
#
loop_
_entity_poly.entity_id
_entity_poly.type
_entity_poly.pdbx_seq_one_letter_code
_entity_poly.pdbx_strand_id
1 'polypeptide(L)'
;LPTLSSDGPIYSSPVRGSKAERVATLRKKSLQILKIERQLPKEQSKIYAKLSSWEFSKDILEKLTRAGFTIGDLIAYIFNPSSGQGTYWWDGFFRVKGAATQILNFWSSNRNNRSNQSEVRTWAFNYICSAVKKEAHHIMQTRYLQSNKKHVNGDYFLNFNLKAMYLHLRQSAKIASNVFEAFTTSSKQKRGVTPTKQAKKDVVLSSMMLQALGKYSQDNNILKKVMGLYFYATGVQCQAISVASHLRISESYSCVIQKPCIAKAKGVGQDQLLNVNLSVKSWKPGTLQSLSNSMREVARSVASTGLFAVVYGNINMMLYVAEQAVGRNGKHQCMSCVRVH
;
A
#
# COMPACT_ATOMS: atom_id res chain seq x y z
N LEU A 1 -52.54 2.11 -18.43
CA LEU A 1 -52.34 1.67 -19.83
C LEU A 1 -51.53 2.75 -20.55
N PRO A 2 -50.28 2.53 -20.95
CA PRO A 2 -49.57 3.48 -21.78
C PRO A 2 -49.98 3.30 -23.25
N THR A 3 -50.13 4.42 -23.94
CA THR A 3 -50.59 4.55 -25.31
C THR A 3 -49.61 3.92 -26.29
N LEU A 4 -50.13 3.06 -27.18
CA LEU A 4 -49.44 2.57 -28.37
C LEU A 4 -49.22 3.76 -29.32
N SER A 5 -48.08 4.43 -29.19
CA SER A 5 -47.62 5.41 -30.18
C SER A 5 -47.31 4.66 -31.47
N SER A 6 -48.13 4.89 -32.48
CA SER A 6 -47.91 4.49 -33.87
C SER A 6 -46.58 5.08 -34.36
N ASP A 7 -45.52 4.28 -34.41
CA ASP A 7 -44.31 4.64 -35.14
C ASP A 7 -44.66 4.81 -36.62
N GLY A 8 -44.67 6.07 -37.09
CA GLY A 8 -44.81 6.38 -38.52
C GLY A 8 -43.64 5.81 -39.35
N PRO A 9 -43.76 5.80 -40.68
CA PRO A 9 -42.74 5.23 -41.54
C PRO A 9 -41.38 5.90 -41.32
N ILE A 10 -40.36 5.09 -41.02
CA ILE A 10 -38.97 5.53 -40.89
C ILE A 10 -38.45 5.89 -42.29
N TYR A 11 -38.48 7.17 -42.63
CA TYR A 11 -37.94 7.67 -43.90
C TYR A 11 -36.40 7.61 -43.88
N SER A 12 -35.83 6.62 -44.57
CA SER A 12 -34.38 6.56 -44.77
C SER A 12 -33.96 7.42 -45.96
N SER A 13 -32.91 8.23 -45.81
CA SER A 13 -32.39 9.11 -46.87
C SER A 13 -32.02 8.33 -48.14
N PRO A 14 -32.13 8.94 -49.34
CA PRO A 14 -31.85 8.28 -50.61
C PRO A 14 -30.40 7.78 -50.68
N VAL A 15 -30.20 6.50 -50.99
CA VAL A 15 -28.85 5.92 -51.14
C VAL A 15 -28.22 6.44 -52.43
N ARG A 16 -27.33 7.43 -52.32
CA ARG A 16 -26.48 7.91 -53.43
C ARG A 16 -25.26 6.99 -53.57
N GLY A 17 -24.88 6.67 -54.80
CA GLY A 17 -23.80 5.72 -55.14
C GLY A 17 -24.11 4.89 -56.39
N SER A 18 -23.13 4.10 -56.85
CA SER A 18 -23.24 3.20 -58.01
C SER A 18 -24.26 2.08 -57.79
N LYS A 19 -24.74 1.43 -58.86
CA LYS A 19 -25.74 0.35 -58.78
C LYS A 19 -25.30 -0.79 -57.85
N ALA A 20 -24.00 -1.11 -57.83
CA ALA A 20 -23.42 -2.13 -56.94
C ALA A 20 -23.42 -1.70 -55.46
N GLU A 21 -23.09 -0.44 -55.16
CA GLU A 21 -23.09 0.09 -53.79
C GLU A 21 -24.50 0.18 -53.20
N ARG A 22 -25.50 0.52 -54.02
CA ARG A 22 -26.91 0.51 -53.60
C ARG A 22 -27.38 -0.88 -53.20
N VAL A 23 -27.05 -1.91 -53.99
CA VAL A 23 -27.39 -3.31 -53.70
C VAL A 23 -26.68 -3.80 -52.44
N ALA A 24 -25.40 -3.46 -52.25
CA ALA A 24 -24.65 -3.82 -51.05
C ALA A 24 -25.23 -3.15 -49.78
N THR A 25 -25.65 -1.89 -49.87
CA THR A 25 -26.25 -1.13 -48.76
C THR A 25 -27.62 -1.70 -48.38
N LEU A 26 -28.45 -2.05 -49.37
CA LEU A 26 -29.74 -2.69 -49.15
C LEU A 26 -29.59 -4.07 -48.50
N ARG A 27 -28.60 -4.88 -48.94
CA ARG A 27 -28.27 -6.17 -48.30
C ARG A 27 -27.80 -6.01 -46.85
N LYS A 28 -26.99 -4.99 -46.54
CA LYS A 28 -26.58 -4.70 -45.16
C LYS A 28 -27.76 -4.30 -44.28
N LYS A 29 -28.67 -3.45 -44.80
CA LYS A 29 -29.88 -3.03 -44.09
C LYS A 29 -30.83 -4.21 -43.85
N SER A 30 -31.07 -5.05 -44.85
CA SER A 30 -31.94 -6.23 -44.69
C SER A 30 -31.37 -7.23 -43.68
N LEU A 31 -30.05 -7.45 -43.67
CA LEU A 31 -29.38 -8.28 -42.66
C LEU A 31 -29.44 -7.68 -41.24
N GLN A 32 -29.44 -6.35 -41.11
CA GLN A 32 -29.64 -5.68 -39.81
C GLN A 32 -31.09 -5.82 -39.33
N ILE A 33 -32.07 -5.64 -40.22
CA ILE A 33 -33.50 -5.82 -39.89
C ILE A 33 -33.75 -7.27 -39.45
N LEU A 34 -33.24 -8.26 -40.19
CA LEU A 34 -33.35 -9.68 -39.82
C LEU A 34 -32.66 -10.02 -38.49
N LYS A 35 -31.58 -9.31 -38.12
CA LYS A 35 -30.95 -9.47 -36.81
C LYS A 35 -31.80 -8.87 -35.70
N ILE A 36 -32.42 -7.71 -35.92
CA ILE A 36 -33.32 -7.05 -34.98
C ILE A 36 -34.59 -7.90 -34.78
N GLU A 37 -35.21 -8.37 -35.86
CA GLU A 37 -36.40 -9.24 -35.83
C GLU A 37 -36.12 -10.60 -35.16
N ARG A 38 -34.91 -11.15 -35.27
CA ARG A 38 -34.52 -12.37 -34.53
C ARG A 38 -34.23 -12.13 -33.05
N GLN A 39 -33.93 -10.89 -32.67
CA GLN A 39 -33.64 -10.51 -31.28
C GLN A 39 -34.89 -10.07 -30.51
N LEU A 40 -35.86 -9.43 -31.18
CA LEU A 40 -37.11 -8.95 -30.59
C LEU A 40 -37.87 -10.03 -29.78
N PRO A 41 -38.14 -11.24 -30.32
CA PRO A 41 -38.85 -12.29 -29.59
C PRO A 41 -38.06 -12.78 -28.38
N LYS A 42 -36.73 -12.82 -28.49
CA LYS A 42 -35.83 -13.21 -27.39
C LYS A 42 -35.77 -12.16 -26.29
N GLU A 43 -35.89 -10.88 -26.63
CA GLU A 43 -35.97 -9.79 -25.66
C GLU A 43 -37.34 -9.72 -24.99
N GLN A 44 -38.42 -9.87 -25.76
CA GLN A 44 -39.79 -9.93 -25.23
C GLN A 44 -39.96 -11.11 -24.28
N SER A 45 -39.53 -12.32 -24.66
CA SER A 45 -39.56 -13.50 -23.78
C SER A 45 -38.78 -13.29 -22.47
N LYS A 46 -37.63 -12.60 -22.53
CA LYS A 46 -36.87 -12.22 -21.32
C LYS A 46 -37.61 -11.21 -20.44
N ILE A 47 -38.37 -10.29 -21.03
CA ILE A 47 -39.17 -9.31 -20.29
C ILE A 47 -40.33 -10.01 -19.57
N TYR A 48 -41.05 -10.91 -20.26
CA TYR A 48 -42.14 -11.70 -19.66
C TYR A 48 -41.64 -12.63 -18.55
N ALA A 49 -40.50 -13.32 -18.75
CA ALA A 49 -39.89 -14.14 -17.71
C ALA A 49 -39.48 -13.32 -16.48
N LYS A 50 -39.00 -12.08 -16.67
CA LYS A 50 -38.69 -11.15 -15.56
C LYS A 50 -39.93 -10.67 -14.82
N LEU A 51 -41.01 -10.36 -15.54
CA LEU A 51 -42.29 -9.94 -14.96
C LEU A 51 -42.89 -11.06 -14.08
N SER A 52 -42.94 -12.29 -14.60
CA SER A 52 -43.41 -13.45 -13.84
C SER A 52 -42.53 -13.72 -12.60
N SER A 53 -41.22 -13.54 -12.71
CA SER A 53 -40.30 -13.64 -11.56
C SER A 53 -40.54 -12.55 -10.50
N TRP A 54 -40.95 -11.34 -10.90
CA TRP A 54 -41.26 -10.25 -9.97
C TRP A 54 -42.57 -10.49 -9.22
N GLU A 55 -43.59 -10.98 -9.90
CA GLU A 55 -44.87 -11.34 -9.29
C GLU A 55 -44.69 -12.43 -8.23
N PHE A 56 -43.92 -13.47 -8.55
CA PHE A 56 -43.56 -14.51 -7.58
C PHE A 56 -42.78 -13.96 -6.38
N SER A 57 -41.83 -13.06 -6.63
CA SER A 57 -41.04 -12.45 -5.55
C SER A 57 -41.91 -11.59 -4.62
N LYS A 58 -42.92 -10.91 -5.18
CA LYS A 58 -43.87 -10.11 -4.40
C LYS A 58 -44.74 -10.99 -3.49
N ASP A 59 -45.24 -12.12 -3.99
CA ASP A 59 -46.01 -13.09 -3.19
C ASP A 59 -45.21 -13.62 -1.99
N ILE A 60 -43.91 -13.90 -2.17
CA ILE A 60 -43.02 -14.30 -1.07
C ILE A 60 -42.88 -13.20 -0.02
N LEU A 61 -42.69 -11.94 -0.45
CA LEU A 61 -42.58 -10.80 0.48
C LEU A 61 -43.87 -10.61 1.29
N GLU A 62 -45.03 -10.77 0.66
CA GLU A 62 -46.32 -10.70 1.36
C GLU A 62 -46.48 -11.82 2.39
N LYS A 63 -46.09 -13.05 2.04
CA LYS A 63 -46.11 -14.20 2.98
C LYS A 63 -45.20 -13.98 4.18
N LEU A 64 -43.99 -13.46 3.99
CA LEU A 64 -43.08 -13.12 5.08
C LEU A 64 -43.67 -12.06 6.00
N THR A 65 -44.24 -11.01 5.41
CA THR A 65 -44.85 -9.90 6.15
C THR A 65 -46.03 -10.40 6.98
N ARG A 66 -46.89 -11.27 6.43
CA ARG A 66 -48.02 -11.89 7.16
C ARG A 66 -47.55 -12.77 8.32
N ALA A 67 -46.39 -13.41 8.19
CA ALA A 67 -45.78 -14.21 9.25
C ALA A 67 -45.03 -13.38 10.30
N GLY A 68 -44.98 -12.05 10.16
CA GLY A 68 -44.28 -11.15 11.09
C GLY A 68 -42.75 -11.11 10.92
N PHE A 69 -42.21 -11.66 9.83
CA PHE A 69 -40.78 -11.66 9.54
C PHE A 69 -40.43 -10.62 8.49
N THR A 70 -39.25 -10.00 8.63
CA THR A 70 -38.70 -9.12 7.60
C THR A 70 -37.82 -9.89 6.62
N ILE A 71 -37.58 -9.29 5.45
CA ILE A 71 -36.56 -9.82 4.52
C ILE A 71 -35.16 -9.83 5.15
N GLY A 72 -34.90 -8.90 6.09
CA GLY A 72 -33.65 -8.84 6.84
C GLY A 72 -33.46 -10.07 7.73
N ASP A 73 -34.52 -10.54 8.39
CA ASP A 73 -34.49 -11.74 9.24
C ASP A 73 -34.24 -13.00 8.42
N LEU A 74 -34.87 -13.10 7.24
CA LEU A 74 -34.64 -14.20 6.30
C LEU A 74 -33.19 -14.21 5.81
N ILE A 75 -32.65 -13.06 5.42
CA ILE A 75 -31.25 -12.93 5.01
C ILE A 75 -30.32 -13.27 6.18
N ALA A 76 -30.59 -12.77 7.39
CA ALA A 76 -29.80 -13.09 8.57
C ALA A 76 -29.81 -14.60 8.86
N TYR A 77 -30.96 -15.27 8.76
CA TYR A 77 -31.07 -16.72 8.92
C TYR A 77 -30.25 -17.48 7.88
N ILE A 78 -30.36 -17.10 6.60
CA ILE A 78 -29.66 -17.76 5.49
C ILE A 78 -28.14 -17.57 5.58
N PHE A 79 -27.66 -16.37 5.94
CA PHE A 79 -26.24 -16.03 5.98
C PHE A 79 -25.57 -16.27 7.34
N ASN A 80 -26.32 -16.65 8.38
CA ASN A 80 -25.76 -17.00 9.68
C ASN A 80 -24.96 -18.32 9.57
N PRO A 81 -23.65 -18.33 9.89
CA PRO A 81 -22.85 -19.56 9.87
C PRO A 81 -23.41 -20.68 10.75
N SER A 82 -24.14 -20.33 11.81
CA SER A 82 -24.70 -21.28 12.77
C SER A 82 -25.98 -21.99 12.28
N SER A 83 -26.64 -21.51 11.23
CA SER A 83 -27.90 -22.09 10.74
C SER A 83 -27.72 -23.28 9.81
N GLY A 84 -26.48 -23.57 9.39
CA GLY A 84 -26.16 -24.70 8.52
C GLY A 84 -26.65 -24.56 7.07
N GLN A 85 -27.20 -23.41 6.66
CA GLN A 85 -27.79 -23.19 5.34
C GLN A 85 -26.76 -22.86 4.23
N GLY A 86 -25.53 -23.38 4.39
CA GLY A 86 -24.38 -23.19 3.50
C GLY A 86 -24.69 -23.28 2.00
N THR A 87 -25.44 -24.33 1.65
CA THR A 87 -25.77 -24.69 0.28
C THR A 87 -26.66 -23.64 -0.39
N TYR A 88 -27.67 -23.12 0.31
CA TYR A 88 -28.66 -22.22 -0.27
C TYR A 88 -28.10 -20.84 -0.59
N TRP A 89 -27.26 -20.28 0.28
CA TRP A 89 -26.65 -18.98 -0.01
C TRP A 89 -25.51 -19.11 -1.02
N TRP A 90 -24.76 -20.22 -1.03
CA TRP A 90 -23.78 -20.45 -2.09
C TRP A 90 -24.45 -20.53 -3.46
N ASP A 91 -25.47 -21.39 -3.61
CA ASP A 91 -26.17 -21.59 -4.87
C ASP A 91 -26.96 -20.36 -5.33
N GLY A 92 -27.54 -19.60 -4.40
CA GLY A 92 -28.33 -18.41 -4.69
C GLY A 92 -27.50 -17.15 -4.98
N PHE A 93 -26.40 -16.92 -4.25
CA PHE A 93 -25.67 -15.64 -4.29
C PHE A 93 -24.27 -15.72 -4.91
N PHE A 94 -23.58 -16.86 -4.83
CA PHE A 94 -22.15 -16.95 -5.22
C PHE A 94 -21.89 -17.93 -6.37
N ARG A 95 -22.80 -18.86 -6.67
CA ARG A 95 -22.72 -19.74 -7.85
C ARG A 95 -22.66 -18.94 -9.15
N VAL A 96 -23.48 -17.89 -9.25
CA VAL A 96 -23.43 -16.93 -10.36
C VAL A 96 -22.53 -15.76 -9.97
N LYS A 97 -21.38 -15.64 -10.64
CA LYS A 97 -20.45 -14.53 -10.43
C LYS A 97 -21.15 -13.19 -10.64
N GLY A 98 -21.06 -12.31 -9.64
CA GLY A 98 -21.55 -10.94 -9.71
C GLY A 98 -22.94 -10.69 -9.12
N ALA A 99 -23.71 -11.72 -8.75
CA ALA A 99 -25.02 -11.55 -8.12
C ALA A 99 -24.92 -10.78 -6.77
N ALA A 100 -24.00 -11.20 -5.89
CA ALA A 100 -23.71 -10.46 -4.66
C ALA A 100 -23.26 -9.00 -4.92
N THR A 101 -22.41 -8.79 -5.93
CA THR A 101 -21.95 -7.45 -6.32
C THR A 101 -23.10 -6.57 -6.82
N GLN A 102 -24.05 -7.14 -7.57
CA GLN A 102 -25.22 -6.43 -8.06
C GLN A 102 -26.12 -5.98 -6.91
N ILE A 103 -26.33 -6.82 -5.90
CA ILE A 103 -27.11 -6.50 -4.70
C ILE A 103 -26.43 -5.38 -3.90
N LEU A 104 -25.13 -5.47 -3.67
CA LEU A 104 -24.36 -4.41 -3.01
C LEU A 104 -24.43 -3.09 -3.80
N ASN A 105 -24.35 -3.13 -5.14
CA ASN A 105 -24.51 -1.95 -5.98
C ASN A 105 -25.90 -1.34 -5.87
N PHE A 106 -26.94 -2.16 -5.71
CA PHE A 106 -28.28 -1.65 -5.45
C PHE A 106 -28.34 -0.93 -4.11
N TRP A 107 -27.78 -1.51 -3.05
CA TRP A 107 -27.74 -0.89 -1.71
C TRP A 107 -26.94 0.42 -1.69
N SER A 108 -25.83 0.49 -2.41
CA SER A 108 -24.98 1.69 -2.50
C SER A 108 -25.41 2.69 -3.59
N SER A 109 -26.48 2.41 -4.33
CA SER A 109 -26.94 3.24 -5.44
C SER A 109 -27.40 4.62 -4.94
N ASN A 110 -27.12 5.65 -5.73
CA ASN A 110 -27.57 7.02 -5.44
C ASN A 110 -29.10 7.17 -5.42
N ARG A 111 -29.84 6.16 -5.90
CA ARG A 111 -31.30 6.13 -5.90
C ARG A 111 -31.91 5.75 -4.54
N ASN A 112 -31.13 5.21 -3.61
CA ASN A 112 -31.61 4.82 -2.28
C ASN A 112 -31.65 6.00 -1.30
N ASN A 113 -32.33 5.80 -0.17
CA ASN A 113 -32.32 6.74 0.93
C ASN A 113 -30.89 7.00 1.47
N ARG A 114 -30.58 8.25 1.83
CA ARG A 114 -29.27 8.66 2.36
C ARG A 114 -28.88 7.89 3.63
N SER A 115 -29.85 7.57 4.49
CA SER A 115 -29.59 6.79 5.71
C SER A 115 -29.00 5.42 5.38
N ASN A 116 -29.69 4.66 4.51
CA ASN A 116 -29.27 3.32 4.09
C ASN A 116 -27.93 3.36 3.34
N GLN A 117 -27.70 4.38 2.51
CA GLN A 117 -26.41 4.58 1.86
C GLN A 117 -25.28 4.81 2.88
N SER A 118 -25.55 5.61 3.92
CA SER A 118 -24.57 5.90 4.97
C SER A 118 -24.21 4.65 5.74
N GLU A 119 -25.20 3.82 6.09
CA GLU A 119 -24.98 2.56 6.81
C GLU A 119 -24.06 1.60 6.03
N VAL A 120 -24.39 1.34 4.76
CA VAL A 120 -23.62 0.43 3.90
C VAL A 120 -22.21 0.98 3.65
N ARG A 121 -22.06 2.29 3.41
CA ARG A 121 -20.74 2.92 3.24
C ARG A 121 -19.91 2.85 4.51
N THR A 122 -20.52 3.08 5.67
CA THR A 122 -19.84 3.01 6.97
C THR A 122 -19.36 1.59 7.26
N TRP A 123 -20.22 0.59 7.04
CA TRP A 123 -19.83 -0.81 7.15
C TRP A 123 -18.67 -1.16 6.21
N ALA A 124 -18.76 -0.78 4.93
CA ALA A 124 -17.72 -1.07 3.94
C ALA A 124 -16.39 -0.39 4.30
N PHE A 125 -16.45 0.85 4.76
CA PHE A 125 -15.28 1.59 5.24
C PHE A 125 -14.63 0.89 6.44
N ASN A 126 -15.43 0.50 7.45
CA ASN A 126 -14.94 -0.20 8.64
C ASN A 126 -14.31 -1.56 8.28
N TYR A 127 -14.91 -2.28 7.32
CA TYR A 127 -14.37 -3.53 6.80
C TYR A 127 -13.00 -3.31 6.14
N ILE A 128 -12.87 -2.31 5.26
CA ILE A 128 -11.60 -1.97 4.60
C ILE A 128 -10.54 -1.57 5.64
N CYS A 129 -10.88 -0.70 6.60
CA CYS A 129 -9.97 -0.31 7.68
C CYS A 129 -9.48 -1.52 8.49
N SER A 130 -10.39 -2.45 8.80
CA SER A 130 -10.05 -3.68 9.52
C SER A 130 -9.12 -4.60 8.69
N ALA A 131 -9.37 -4.70 7.39
CA ALA A 131 -8.55 -5.49 6.48
C ALA A 131 -7.14 -4.88 6.31
N VAL A 132 -7.04 -3.56 6.11
CA VAL A 132 -5.75 -2.84 6.03
C VAL A 132 -4.97 -2.97 7.34
N LYS A 133 -5.65 -2.93 8.50
CA LYS A 133 -5.00 -3.17 9.81
C LYS A 133 -4.42 -4.58 9.91
N LYS A 134 -5.11 -5.60 9.40
CA LYS A 134 -4.61 -6.98 9.33
C LYS A 134 -3.39 -7.09 8.41
N GLU A 135 -3.43 -6.46 7.23
CA GLU A 135 -2.28 -6.41 6.31
C GLU A 135 -1.06 -5.75 6.96
N ALA A 136 -1.25 -4.61 7.64
CA ALA A 136 -0.18 -3.94 8.36
C ALA A 136 0.41 -4.82 9.46
N HIS A 137 -0.44 -5.51 10.23
CA HIS A 137 0.02 -6.45 11.26
C HIS A 137 0.80 -7.63 10.66
N HIS A 138 0.35 -8.18 9.54
CA HIS A 138 1.06 -9.24 8.82
C HIS A 138 2.46 -8.77 8.37
N ILE A 139 2.57 -7.57 7.78
CA ILE A 139 3.87 -6.98 7.41
C ILE A 139 4.77 -6.85 8.65
N MET A 140 4.23 -6.43 9.79
CA MET A 140 5.00 -6.32 11.02
C MET A 140 5.55 -7.65 11.52
N GLN A 141 4.79 -8.73 11.37
CA GLN A 141 5.24 -10.07 11.74
C GLN A 141 6.41 -10.55 10.87
N THR A 142 6.45 -10.17 9.59
CA THR A 142 7.61 -10.49 8.72
C THR A 142 8.90 -9.79 9.16
N ARG A 143 8.79 -8.67 9.88
CA ARG A 143 9.91 -7.81 10.32
C ARG A 143 10.82 -7.32 9.18
N TYR A 144 10.37 -7.44 7.93
CA TYR A 144 11.16 -7.09 6.74
C TYR A 144 11.64 -5.63 6.75
N LEU A 145 10.82 -4.73 7.29
CA LEU A 145 11.08 -3.29 7.36
C LEU A 145 11.83 -2.83 8.62
N GLN A 146 12.16 -3.75 9.53
CA GLN A 146 12.75 -3.41 10.82
C GLN A 146 14.27 -3.43 10.77
N SER A 147 14.92 -2.30 11.07
CA SER A 147 16.39 -2.26 11.09
C SER A 147 16.99 -2.84 12.37
N ASN A 148 16.24 -2.90 13.47
CA ASN A 148 16.74 -3.38 14.77
C ASN A 148 17.19 -4.85 14.76
N LYS A 149 16.77 -5.61 13.74
CA LYS A 149 17.13 -7.02 13.54
C LYS A 149 18.06 -7.23 12.34
N LYS A 150 18.40 -6.17 11.61
CA LYS A 150 19.35 -6.21 10.50
C LYS A 150 20.67 -5.62 10.97
N HIS A 151 21.77 -6.31 10.69
CA HIS A 151 23.08 -5.73 10.92
C HIS A 151 23.28 -4.56 9.96
N VAL A 152 23.62 -3.39 10.48
CA VAL A 152 23.87 -2.19 9.66
C VAL A 152 25.28 -2.31 9.09
N ASN A 153 25.42 -3.01 7.97
CA ASN A 153 26.68 -3.23 7.23
C ASN A 153 26.65 -2.57 5.84
N GLY A 154 27.70 -2.74 5.05
CA GLY A 154 27.75 -2.24 3.67
C GLY A 154 26.62 -2.81 2.82
N ASP A 155 26.37 -4.12 2.90
CA ASP A 155 25.32 -4.82 2.17
C ASP A 155 23.92 -4.27 2.46
N TYR A 156 23.67 -3.84 3.70
CA TYR A 156 22.39 -3.25 4.11
C TYR A 156 22.05 -2.01 3.28
N PHE A 157 23.05 -1.17 2.96
CA PHE A 157 22.85 0.03 2.14
C PHE A 157 22.96 -0.27 0.65
N LEU A 158 23.88 -1.14 0.22
CA LEU A 158 24.07 -1.49 -1.19
C LEU A 158 22.87 -2.27 -1.77
N ASN A 159 22.25 -3.14 -0.97
CA ASN A 159 21.06 -3.90 -1.38
C ASN A 159 19.75 -3.13 -1.19
N PHE A 160 19.80 -1.87 -0.76
CA PHE A 160 18.60 -1.06 -0.63
C PHE A 160 17.98 -0.81 -2.00
N ASN A 161 16.79 -1.38 -2.23
CA ASN A 161 16.08 -1.23 -3.48
C ASN A 161 14.59 -0.92 -3.22
N LEU A 162 14.22 0.34 -3.46
CA LEU A 162 12.85 0.82 -3.24
C LEU A 162 11.83 0.07 -4.11
N LYS A 163 12.20 -0.33 -5.33
CA LYS A 163 11.33 -1.10 -6.24
C LYS A 163 11.09 -2.51 -5.70
N ALA A 164 12.10 -3.16 -5.14
CA ALA A 164 11.92 -4.47 -4.51
C ALA A 164 11.01 -4.36 -3.27
N MET A 165 11.18 -3.30 -2.47
CA MET A 165 10.30 -3.03 -1.32
C MET A 165 8.86 -2.77 -1.75
N TYR A 166 8.64 -2.05 -2.86
CA TYR A 166 7.31 -1.86 -3.44
C TYR A 166 6.62 -3.20 -3.74
N LEU A 167 7.32 -4.09 -4.46
CA LEU A 167 6.76 -5.36 -4.89
C LEU A 167 6.39 -6.24 -3.69
N HIS A 168 7.27 -6.30 -2.68
CA HIS A 168 7.00 -7.00 -1.43
C HIS A 168 5.77 -6.42 -0.70
N LEU A 169 5.68 -5.09 -0.61
CA LEU A 169 4.55 -4.41 0.02
C LEU A 169 3.25 -4.62 -0.75
N ARG A 170 3.29 -4.61 -2.09
CA ARG A 170 2.11 -4.87 -2.94
C ARG A 170 1.61 -6.29 -2.81
N GLN A 171 2.50 -7.26 -2.65
CA GLN A 171 2.15 -8.66 -2.40
C GLN A 171 1.55 -8.84 -1.00
N SER A 172 2.11 -8.18 0.01
CA SER A 172 1.71 -8.34 1.41
C SER A 172 0.49 -7.50 1.83
N ALA A 173 0.25 -6.36 1.16
CA ALA A 173 -0.82 -5.42 1.48
C ALA A 173 -1.57 -4.96 0.24
N LYS A 174 -2.28 -5.90 -0.39
CA LYS A 174 -2.99 -5.68 -1.65
C LYS A 174 -4.09 -4.61 -1.52
N ILE A 175 -4.85 -4.62 -0.43
CA ILE A 175 -5.95 -3.67 -0.20
C ILE A 175 -5.36 -2.28 0.01
N ALA A 176 -4.39 -2.12 0.90
CA ALA A 176 -3.73 -0.84 1.13
C ALA A 176 -3.09 -0.29 -0.16
N SER A 177 -2.39 -1.12 -0.93
CA SER A 177 -1.81 -0.71 -2.21
C SER A 177 -2.86 -0.21 -3.20
N ASN A 178 -4.01 -0.89 -3.31
CA ASN A 178 -5.10 -0.44 -4.19
C ASN A 178 -5.68 0.90 -3.74
N VAL A 179 -5.79 1.14 -2.42
CA VAL A 179 -6.22 2.43 -1.87
C VAL A 179 -5.24 3.53 -2.22
N PHE A 180 -3.93 3.32 -2.00
CA PHE A 180 -2.91 4.30 -2.38
C PHE A 180 -2.83 4.52 -3.90
N GLU A 181 -3.02 3.46 -4.70
CA GLU A 181 -3.07 3.55 -6.16
C GLU A 181 -4.26 4.39 -6.65
N ALA A 182 -5.40 4.32 -5.96
CA ALA A 182 -6.56 5.16 -6.28
C ALA A 182 -6.28 6.66 -6.12
N PHE A 183 -5.41 7.06 -5.19
CA PHE A 183 -4.97 8.46 -5.06
C PHE A 183 -4.00 8.92 -6.16
N THR A 184 -3.21 8.00 -6.71
CA THR A 184 -2.12 8.33 -7.65
C THR A 184 -2.46 8.05 -9.12
N THR A 185 -3.60 7.42 -9.40
CA THR A 185 -3.97 6.98 -10.74
C THR A 185 -5.37 7.43 -11.14
N SER A 186 -5.43 8.36 -12.10
CA SER A 186 -6.69 8.78 -12.70
C SER A 186 -7.18 7.82 -13.79
N SER A 187 -8.49 7.85 -14.08
CA SER A 187 -9.10 7.04 -15.14
C SER A 187 -8.49 7.29 -16.52
N LYS A 188 -8.02 8.50 -16.80
CA LYS A 188 -7.32 8.85 -18.04
C LYS A 188 -5.95 8.17 -18.13
N GLN A 189 -5.22 8.13 -17.01
CA GLN A 189 -3.89 7.51 -16.97
C GLN A 189 -3.95 6.00 -17.19
N LYS A 190 -4.98 5.31 -16.67
CA LYS A 190 -5.15 3.85 -16.89
C LYS A 190 -5.18 3.41 -18.36
N ARG A 191 -5.49 4.33 -19.29
CA ARG A 191 -5.60 4.03 -20.73
C ARG A 191 -4.27 4.03 -21.48
N GLY A 192 -3.16 4.44 -20.86
CA GLY A 192 -1.85 4.48 -21.53
C GLY A 192 -0.74 5.11 -20.69
N VAL A 193 -0.29 4.40 -19.64
CA VAL A 193 0.89 4.83 -18.86
C VAL A 193 2.15 4.26 -19.49
N THR A 194 3.15 5.11 -19.75
CA THR A 194 4.48 4.66 -20.18
C THR A 194 5.21 3.96 -19.02
N PRO A 195 6.09 2.98 -19.28
CA PRO A 195 6.78 2.24 -18.22
C PRO A 195 7.58 3.14 -17.28
N THR A 196 8.20 4.21 -17.80
CA THR A 196 8.92 5.20 -17.00
C THR A 196 8.00 5.96 -16.03
N LYS A 197 6.78 6.31 -16.47
CA LYS A 197 5.80 6.98 -15.60
C LYS A 197 5.28 6.01 -14.53
N GLN A 198 5.10 4.74 -14.88
CA GLN A 198 4.72 3.72 -13.89
C GLN A 198 5.80 3.55 -12.82
N ALA A 199 7.08 3.47 -13.19
CA ALA A 199 8.17 3.36 -12.23
C ALA A 199 8.21 4.55 -11.25
N LYS A 200 7.99 5.78 -11.73
CA LYS A 200 7.88 6.96 -10.86
C LYS A 200 6.70 6.85 -9.87
N LYS A 201 5.57 6.30 -10.30
CA LYS A 201 4.42 6.05 -9.42
C LYS A 201 4.74 5.00 -8.37
N ASP A 202 5.37 3.90 -8.76
CA ASP A 202 5.76 2.84 -7.84
C ASP A 202 6.66 3.38 -6.72
N VAL A 203 7.58 4.31 -7.05
CA VAL A 203 8.42 5.02 -6.06
C VAL A 203 7.59 5.86 -5.09
N VAL A 204 6.62 6.63 -5.60
CA VAL A 204 5.72 7.46 -4.77
C VAL A 204 4.88 6.57 -3.85
N LEU A 205 4.26 5.51 -4.39
CA LEU A 205 3.46 4.55 -3.63
C LEU A 205 4.28 3.89 -2.54
N SER A 206 5.51 3.48 -2.86
CA SER A 206 6.43 2.90 -1.88
C SER A 206 6.73 3.86 -0.75
N SER A 207 7.03 5.12 -1.07
CA SER A 207 7.31 6.15 -0.07
C SER A 207 6.10 6.37 0.85
N MET A 208 4.89 6.48 0.29
CA MET A 208 3.65 6.64 1.07
C MET A 208 3.42 5.45 2.02
N MET A 209 3.53 4.22 1.50
CA MET A 209 3.33 3.00 2.29
C MET A 209 4.39 2.86 3.40
N LEU A 210 5.66 3.12 3.09
CA LEU A 210 6.76 3.05 4.06
C LEU A 210 6.63 4.11 5.15
N GLN A 211 6.19 5.32 4.82
CA GLN A 211 5.93 6.37 5.81
C GLN A 211 4.76 6.00 6.73
N ALA A 212 3.66 5.50 6.18
CA ALA A 212 2.50 5.04 6.96
C ALA A 212 2.88 3.89 7.91
N LEU A 213 3.59 2.87 7.40
CA LEU A 213 4.08 1.75 8.20
C LEU A 213 5.14 2.19 9.23
N GLY A 214 5.94 3.21 8.91
CA GLY A 214 6.88 3.86 9.82
C GLY A 214 6.22 4.71 10.92
N LYS A 215 4.91 5.00 10.80
CA LYS A 215 4.09 5.55 11.88
C LYS A 215 3.37 4.48 12.66
N TYR A 216 2.93 3.42 12.00
CA TYR A 216 2.37 2.25 12.66
C TYR A 216 3.37 1.62 13.64
N SER A 217 4.65 1.56 13.26
CA SER A 217 5.74 1.15 14.17
C SER A 217 7.01 1.96 13.93
N GLN A 218 7.62 2.41 15.03
CA GLN A 218 8.89 3.15 14.98
C GLN A 218 10.08 2.27 14.55
N ASP A 219 9.95 0.95 14.68
CA ASP A 219 10.97 -0.01 14.24
C ASP A 219 11.06 -0.10 12.71
N ASN A 220 9.99 0.28 11.99
CA ASN A 220 9.99 0.38 10.53
C ASN A 220 10.74 1.64 10.09
N ASN A 221 12.06 1.56 10.14
CA ASN A 221 12.94 2.70 9.95
C ASN A 221 14.05 2.44 8.93
N ILE A 222 13.97 1.36 8.13
CA ILE A 222 14.97 1.07 7.10
C ILE A 222 15.14 2.26 6.14
N LEU A 223 14.03 2.77 5.57
CA LEU A 223 14.06 3.93 4.69
C LEU A 223 14.68 5.16 5.38
N LYS A 224 14.31 5.40 6.64
CA LYS A 224 14.80 6.55 7.42
C LYS A 224 16.31 6.49 7.65
N LYS A 225 16.85 5.29 7.94
CA LYS A 225 18.29 5.06 8.12
C LYS A 225 19.08 5.23 6.83
N VAL A 226 18.57 4.65 5.73
CA VAL A 226 19.22 4.78 4.42
C VAL A 226 19.24 6.23 3.96
N MET A 227 18.10 6.91 4.01
CA MET A 227 18.01 8.32 3.62
C MET A 227 18.82 9.23 4.56
N GLY A 228 18.80 8.97 5.87
CA GLY A 228 19.58 9.74 6.85
C GLY A 228 21.08 9.63 6.62
N LEU A 229 21.58 8.42 6.38
CA LEU A 229 22.99 8.22 6.04
C LEU A 229 23.33 8.83 4.67
N TYR A 230 22.47 8.68 3.68
CA TYR A 230 22.67 9.28 2.35
C TYR A 230 22.82 10.80 2.44
N PHE A 231 21.88 11.48 3.11
CA PHE A 231 21.96 12.93 3.30
C PHE A 231 23.22 13.37 4.04
N TYR A 232 23.60 12.63 5.09
CA TYR A 232 24.83 12.89 5.82
C TYR A 232 26.07 12.74 4.92
N ALA A 233 26.15 11.65 4.15
CA ALA A 233 27.28 11.36 3.27
C ALA A 233 27.40 12.37 2.12
N THR A 234 26.29 12.88 1.60
CA THR A 234 26.29 13.92 0.55
C THR A 234 26.54 15.34 1.09
N GLY A 235 26.77 15.50 2.40
CA GLY A 235 27.05 16.81 3.00
C GLY A 235 25.82 17.73 3.09
N VAL A 236 24.60 17.17 3.18
CA VAL A 236 23.39 17.97 3.39
C VAL A 236 23.47 18.65 4.75
N GLN A 237 23.11 19.94 4.80
CA GLN A 237 23.10 20.74 6.02
C GLN A 237 22.20 20.14 7.10
N CYS A 238 22.55 20.35 8.37
CA CYS A 238 21.81 19.84 9.53
C CYS A 238 20.34 20.28 9.51
N GLN A 239 20.07 21.50 9.05
CA GLN A 239 18.72 22.06 8.93
C GLN A 239 17.86 21.28 7.94
N ALA A 240 18.39 20.94 6.76
CA ALA A 240 17.68 20.16 5.76
C ALA A 240 17.43 18.71 6.23
N ILE A 241 18.39 18.09 6.92
CA ILE A 241 18.20 16.78 7.56
C ILE A 241 17.11 16.86 8.65
N SER A 242 17.08 17.95 9.41
CA SER A 242 16.04 18.19 10.41
C SER A 242 14.66 18.27 9.76
N VAL A 243 14.50 19.05 8.69
CA VAL A 243 13.23 19.13 7.93
C VAL A 243 12.82 17.76 7.38
N ALA A 244 13.74 17.03 6.77
CA ALA A 244 13.45 15.69 6.25
C ALA A 244 13.06 14.68 7.35
N SER A 245 13.65 14.80 8.54
CA SER A 245 13.28 14.02 9.72
C SER A 245 11.87 14.37 10.22
N HIS A 246 11.49 15.66 10.20
CA HIS A 246 10.12 16.09 10.53
C HIS A 246 9.09 15.51 9.55
N LEU A 247 9.43 15.48 8.25
CA LEU A 247 8.64 14.81 7.21
C LEU A 247 8.71 13.27 7.26
N ARG A 248 9.49 12.69 8.18
CA ARG A 248 9.68 11.25 8.37
C ARG A 248 10.28 10.53 7.17
N ILE A 249 10.99 11.26 6.32
CA ILE A 249 11.74 10.73 5.17
C ILE A 249 13.09 10.19 5.64
N SER A 250 13.75 10.87 6.57
CA SER A 250 15.02 10.47 7.18
C SER A 250 14.89 10.27 8.69
N GLU A 251 15.93 9.70 9.31
CA GLU A 251 16.13 9.82 10.76
C GLU A 251 16.69 11.20 11.12
N SER A 252 16.65 11.55 12.40
CA SER A 252 17.22 12.82 12.87
C SER A 252 18.73 12.80 12.76
N TYR A 253 19.33 13.96 12.51
CA TYR A 253 20.79 14.11 12.46
C TYR A 253 21.46 13.51 13.70
N SER A 254 20.90 13.77 14.88
CA SER A 254 21.37 13.21 16.15
C SER A 254 21.41 11.69 16.17
N CYS A 255 20.41 11.01 15.58
CA CYS A 255 20.36 9.55 15.49
C CYS A 255 21.37 8.99 14.47
N VAL A 256 21.70 9.74 13.41
CA VAL A 256 22.74 9.33 12.45
C VAL A 256 24.10 9.27 13.13
N ILE A 257 24.49 10.35 13.82
CA ILE A 257 25.83 10.53 14.40
C ILE A 257 25.97 10.07 15.84
N GLN A 258 24.91 9.48 16.41
CA GLN A 258 24.86 9.14 17.83
C GLN A 258 26.04 8.24 18.23
N LYS A 259 26.82 8.69 19.20
CA LYS A 259 27.89 7.87 19.78
C LYS A 259 27.30 6.91 20.82
N PRO A 260 27.78 5.66 20.90
CA PRO A 260 27.40 4.77 21.97
C PRO A 260 27.84 5.41 23.29
N CYS A 261 26.90 5.64 24.20
CA CYS A 261 27.25 6.08 25.54
C CYS A 261 27.67 4.84 26.34
N ILE A 262 28.98 4.62 26.43
CA ILE A 262 29.54 3.78 27.49
C ILE A 262 29.51 4.68 28.71
N ALA A 263 28.59 4.44 29.64
CA ALA A 263 28.65 5.13 30.91
C ALA A 263 29.97 4.74 31.57
N LYS A 264 30.91 5.69 31.60
CA LYS A 264 32.03 5.58 32.51
C LYS A 264 31.43 5.66 33.90
N ALA A 265 31.59 4.61 34.71
CA ALA A 265 31.43 4.73 36.14
C ALA A 265 32.28 5.92 36.58
N LYS A 266 31.64 7.06 36.87
CA LYS A 266 32.32 8.18 37.50
C LYS A 266 32.78 7.65 38.85
N GLY A 267 34.08 7.78 39.12
CA GLY A 267 34.71 7.30 40.35
C GLY A 267 33.86 7.64 41.56
N VAL A 268 33.32 6.60 42.19
CA VAL A 268 33.00 6.61 43.60
C VAL A 268 34.17 5.87 44.23
N GLY A 269 34.80 6.50 45.22
CA GLY A 269 35.84 5.88 46.03
C GLY A 269 35.39 4.50 46.52
N GLN A 270 36.37 3.64 46.74
CA GLN A 270 36.21 2.20 46.92
C GLN A 270 35.37 1.77 48.14
N ASP A 271 34.83 2.70 48.93
CA ASP A 271 34.11 2.41 50.16
C ASP A 271 32.70 3.02 50.13
N GLN A 272 31.73 2.25 49.62
CA GLN A 272 30.30 2.20 50.00
C GLN A 272 29.49 1.50 48.90
N LEU A 273 29.75 0.20 48.74
CA LEU A 273 28.92 -0.71 47.96
C LEU A 273 27.74 -1.21 48.79
N LEU A 274 26.72 -0.36 48.97
CA LEU A 274 25.38 -0.82 49.33
C LEU A 274 24.32 -0.11 48.46
N ASN A 275 23.78 -0.87 47.51
CA ASN A 275 22.42 -0.76 46.97
C ASN A 275 21.96 0.59 46.40
N VAL A 276 22.52 1.00 45.26
CA VAL A 276 21.73 1.76 44.28
C VAL A 276 21.87 1.12 42.91
N ASN A 277 20.89 0.28 42.54
CA ASN A 277 20.69 -0.24 41.19
C ASN A 277 20.26 0.92 40.25
N LEU A 278 21.19 1.81 39.92
CA LEU A 278 21.01 2.73 38.80
C LEU A 278 21.15 1.92 37.52
N SER A 279 20.01 1.49 36.94
CA SER A 279 20.01 0.87 35.62
C SER A 279 20.52 1.89 34.60
N VAL A 280 21.81 1.84 34.31
CA VAL A 280 22.43 2.73 33.33
C VAL A 280 21.86 2.38 31.96
N LYS A 281 21.04 3.29 31.40
CA LYS A 281 20.51 3.13 30.03
C LYS A 281 21.65 3.31 29.03
N SER A 282 22.24 2.23 28.55
CA SER A 282 23.11 2.26 27.37
C SER A 282 22.27 2.62 26.14
N TRP A 283 22.69 3.63 25.39
CA TRP A 283 22.02 4.00 24.15
C TRP A 283 22.69 3.30 22.97
N LYS A 284 21.86 2.80 22.04
CA LYS A 284 22.35 2.18 20.81
C LYS A 284 23.18 3.18 19.99
N PRO A 285 24.28 2.73 19.35
CA PRO A 285 25.03 3.58 18.44
C PRO A 285 24.15 4.04 17.28
N GLY A 286 24.45 5.24 16.76
CA GLY A 286 23.79 5.79 15.60
C GLY A 286 24.10 5.00 14.32
N THR A 287 23.37 5.29 13.25
CA THR A 287 23.49 4.56 11.98
C THR A 287 24.90 4.67 11.39
N LEU A 288 25.51 5.87 11.43
CA LEU A 288 26.87 6.08 10.92
C LEU A 288 27.90 5.30 11.73
N GLN A 289 27.79 5.33 13.06
CA GLN A 289 28.72 4.61 13.93
C GLN A 289 28.57 3.09 13.76
N SER A 290 27.34 2.60 13.62
CA SER A 290 27.06 1.18 13.37
C SER A 290 27.69 0.71 12.07
N LEU A 291 27.52 1.49 10.99
CA LEU A 291 28.17 1.20 9.71
C LEU A 291 29.70 1.28 9.81
N SER A 292 30.25 2.32 10.44
CA SER A 292 31.69 2.49 10.61
C SER A 292 32.33 1.32 11.35
N ASN A 293 31.69 0.85 12.44
CA ASN A 293 32.15 -0.32 13.17
C ASN A 293 32.13 -1.58 12.29
N SER A 294 31.04 -1.81 11.56
CA SER A 294 30.92 -2.96 10.65
C SER A 294 31.98 -2.93 9.54
N MET A 295 32.26 -1.76 8.95
CA MET A 295 33.29 -1.64 7.92
C MET A 295 34.71 -1.81 8.48
N ARG A 296 34.97 -1.39 9.72
CA ARG A 296 36.24 -1.66 10.40
C ARG A 296 36.44 -3.15 10.66
N GLU A 297 35.39 -3.88 11.03
CA GLU A 297 35.46 -5.34 11.20
C GLU A 297 35.78 -6.04 9.88
N VAL A 298 35.12 -5.65 8.78
CA VAL A 298 35.45 -6.15 7.43
C VAL A 298 36.91 -5.84 7.07
N ALA A 299 37.36 -4.60 7.30
CA ALA A 299 38.74 -4.21 7.02
C ALA A 299 39.76 -5.01 7.85
N ARG A 300 39.50 -5.27 9.14
CA ARG A 300 40.35 -6.14 9.98
C ARG A 300 40.38 -7.57 9.47
N SER A 301 39.23 -8.11 9.05
CA SER A 301 39.15 -9.46 8.48
C SER A 301 39.95 -9.57 7.18
N VAL A 302 39.92 -8.56 6.31
CA VAL A 302 40.75 -8.52 5.11
C VAL A 302 42.22 -8.38 5.47
N ALA A 303 42.57 -7.51 6.42
CA ALA A 303 43.95 -7.33 6.88
C ALA A 303 44.56 -8.62 7.45
N SER A 304 43.78 -9.39 8.22
CA SER A 304 44.23 -10.66 8.79
C SER A 304 44.56 -11.74 7.75
N THR A 305 44.13 -11.58 6.49
CA THR A 305 44.51 -12.50 5.41
C THR A 305 45.95 -12.32 4.94
N GLY A 306 46.64 -11.25 5.35
CA GLY A 306 48.02 -10.94 4.93
C GLY A 306 48.17 -10.57 3.46
N LEU A 307 47.09 -10.61 2.67
CA LEU A 307 47.11 -10.33 1.23
C LEU A 307 47.30 -8.84 0.92
N PHE A 308 46.98 -7.96 1.88
CA PHE A 308 47.08 -6.51 1.73
C PHE A 308 47.90 -5.92 2.90
N ALA A 309 49.13 -5.52 2.63
CA ALA A 309 50.03 -4.90 3.62
C ALA A 309 49.70 -3.42 3.92
N VAL A 310 48.85 -2.80 3.10
CA VAL A 310 48.46 -1.38 3.24
C VAL A 310 46.95 -1.29 3.36
N VAL A 311 46.45 -1.39 4.58
CA VAL A 311 45.10 -0.88 4.89
C VAL A 311 45.25 0.62 5.09
N TYR A 312 44.64 1.43 4.23
CA TYR A 312 44.50 2.87 4.46
C TYR A 312 43.66 3.10 5.72
N GLY A 313 44.32 3.13 6.88
CA GLY A 313 43.73 3.39 8.19
C GLY A 313 43.46 4.87 8.46
N ASN A 314 43.53 5.72 7.44
CA ASN A 314 43.41 7.16 7.60
C ASN A 314 42.77 7.81 6.36
N ILE A 315 41.52 7.49 6.07
CA ILE A 315 40.68 8.50 5.39
C ILE A 315 40.37 9.53 6.45
N ASN A 316 41.26 10.52 6.58
CA ASN A 316 40.99 11.75 7.28
C ASN A 316 39.90 12.48 6.49
N MET A 317 38.63 12.10 6.69
CA MET A 317 37.54 12.99 6.32
C MET A 317 37.60 14.15 7.31
N MET A 318 38.34 15.20 6.94
CA MET A 318 38.05 16.53 7.43
C MET A 318 36.65 16.89 6.93
N LEU A 319 35.64 16.50 7.70
CA LEU A 319 34.35 17.16 7.69
C LEU A 319 34.61 18.56 8.24
N TYR A 320 35.05 19.48 7.37
CA TYR A 320 34.65 20.86 7.55
C TYR A 320 33.12 20.83 7.51
N VAL A 321 32.51 20.75 8.69
CA VAL A 321 31.11 21.12 8.84
C VAL A 321 31.08 22.57 8.38
N ALA A 322 30.48 22.83 7.22
CA ALA A 322 30.32 24.17 6.66
C ALA A 322 29.51 25.12 7.58
N GLU A 323 29.03 24.63 8.72
CA GLU A 323 28.46 25.43 9.79
C GLU A 323 29.54 25.67 10.86
N GLN A 324 30.37 26.68 10.60
CA GLN A 324 31.17 27.35 11.62
C GLN A 324 30.21 28.10 12.56
N ALA A 325 29.47 27.37 13.39
CA ALA A 325 28.79 27.94 14.54
C ALA A 325 29.84 28.11 15.65
N VAL A 326 30.13 29.37 15.95
CA VAL A 326 30.97 29.83 17.07
C VAL A 326 30.74 28.97 18.32
N GLY A 327 31.80 28.31 18.80
CA GLY A 327 31.87 27.82 20.19
C GLY A 327 31.72 26.32 20.47
N ARG A 328 32.24 25.39 19.65
CA ARG A 328 32.46 24.00 20.11
C ARG A 328 33.82 23.41 19.72
N ASN A 329 34.47 22.81 20.73
CA ASN A 329 35.71 22.04 20.63
C ASN A 329 35.57 20.89 19.62
N GLY A 330 36.08 21.07 18.41
CA GLY A 330 36.40 19.96 17.51
C GLY A 330 37.41 19.05 18.19
N LYS A 331 37.03 17.83 18.52
CA LYS A 331 37.97 16.81 19.00
C LYS A 331 38.37 15.93 17.83
N HIS A 332 39.63 16.06 17.42
CA HIS A 332 40.35 15.07 16.63
C HIS A 332 40.22 13.68 17.26
N GLN A 333 39.87 12.67 16.47
CA GLN A 333 40.12 11.27 16.81
C GLN A 333 41.37 10.85 16.05
N CYS A 334 42.54 11.00 16.68
CA CYS A 334 43.74 10.29 16.26
C CYS A 334 43.75 8.91 16.94
N MET A 335 43.86 7.85 16.15
CA MET A 335 44.25 6.53 16.64
C MET A 335 45.72 6.31 16.35
N SER A 336 46.53 6.13 17.40
CA SER A 336 47.90 5.64 17.27
C SER A 336 47.88 4.15 16.90
N CYS A 337 48.72 3.74 15.95
CA CYS A 337 48.96 2.32 15.64
C CYS A 337 50.37 1.93 16.10
N VAL A 338 50.48 0.71 16.63
CA VAL A 338 51.76 -0.01 16.77
C VAL A 338 52.07 -0.64 15.40
N ARG A 339 53.29 -0.41 14.92
CA ARG A 339 53.87 -1.05 13.73
C ARG A 339 54.43 -2.41 14.17
N VAL A 340 53.98 -3.51 13.57
CA VAL A 340 54.65 -4.81 13.68
C VAL A 340 55.27 -5.09 12.31
N HIS A 341 56.57 -5.36 12.33
CA HIS A 341 57.42 -5.61 11.16
C HIS A 341 57.17 -6.98 10.54
#